data_AF-A0A952KLK6-F1
#
_entry.id   AF-A0A952KLK6-F1
#
_cell.length_a   1.000
_cell.length_b   1.000
_cell.length_c   1.000
_cell.angle_alpha   90.00
_cell.angle_beta   90.00
_cell.angle_gamma   90.00
#
_symmetry.space_group_name_H-M   'P 1'
#
loop_
_entity.id
_entity.type
_entity.pdbx_description
1 polymer ?
#
loop_
_entity_poly.entity_id
_entity_poly.type
_entity_poly.pdbx_seq_one_letter_code
_entity_poly.pdbx_strand_id
1 'polypeptide(L)'
;LVPLFARSFPQCSVTRHHTTRFKTRPVRLFPDIEDWSSYDAWAIMGQFLPRYRQHVSDFDKPAFLTADPERVAYWKGLLAVLNPQPKVGLLWKSLIKHSRRDRYYSPFAQWQEVLSVPGVQFVNLQYGDTTEEMEQARALGLDIWTPPGIDLKQDLDDLAALTAALDCVLGPANATSNIAGAIGTPIWIVSQAHAWNSLGTDRFPWYPKSRVFFSPSMTDWTEVMAEVRAAVEETFAPGLFDDRVA
;
A
#
# COMPACT_ATOMS: atom_id res chain seq x y z
N LEU A 1 1.35 14.76 4.05
CA LEU A 1 0.42 14.09 5.00
C LEU A 1 -0.57 15.05 5.65
N VAL A 2 -0.20 16.25 6.10
CA VAL A 2 -1.18 17.19 6.69
C VAL A 2 -2.41 17.39 5.79
N PRO A 3 -2.28 17.66 4.47
CA PRO A 3 -3.46 17.86 3.63
C PRO A 3 -4.32 16.60 3.50
N LEU A 4 -3.72 15.42 3.30
CA LEU A 4 -4.40 14.12 3.36
C LEU A 4 -5.27 13.95 4.61
N PHE A 5 -4.71 14.17 5.80
CA PHE A 5 -5.47 14.01 7.05
C PHE A 5 -6.53 15.10 7.22
N ALA A 6 -6.24 16.35 6.89
CA ALA A 6 -7.22 17.45 6.99
C ALA A 6 -8.43 17.20 6.07
N ARG A 7 -8.18 16.71 4.85
CA ARG A 7 -9.23 16.33 3.90
C ARG A 7 -10.06 15.13 4.38
N SER A 8 -9.41 14.17 5.03
CA SER A 8 -10.08 12.95 5.53
C SER A 8 -10.90 13.21 6.80
N PHE A 9 -10.49 14.19 7.61
CA PHE A 9 -11.11 14.51 8.90
C PHE A 9 -11.38 16.01 9.01
N PRO A 10 -12.36 16.56 8.27
CA PRO A 10 -12.60 18.00 8.16
C PRO A 10 -13.05 18.65 9.47
N GLN A 11 -13.49 17.85 10.45
CA GLN A 11 -13.82 18.34 11.79
C GLN A 11 -12.61 18.42 12.73
N CYS A 12 -11.44 17.99 12.29
CA CYS A 12 -10.22 17.99 13.09
C CYS A 12 -9.23 19.05 12.60
N SER A 13 -8.63 19.77 13.54
CA SER A 13 -7.42 20.55 13.28
C SER A 13 -6.22 19.61 13.15
N VAL A 14 -5.59 19.58 11.98
CA VAL A 14 -4.43 18.72 11.71
C VAL A 14 -3.17 19.57 11.65
N THR A 15 -2.20 19.24 12.50
CA THR A 15 -0.90 19.91 12.55
C THR A 15 0.23 18.91 12.29
N ARG A 16 1.37 19.40 11.80
CA ARG A 16 2.57 18.58 11.63
C ARG A 16 3.23 18.36 12.98
N HIS A 17 3.86 17.21 13.13
CA HIS A 17 4.87 17.02 14.16
C HIS A 17 6.26 17.07 13.52
N HIS A 18 7.26 17.42 14.32
CA HIS A 18 8.67 17.33 13.95
C HIS A 18 9.34 16.29 14.85
N THR A 19 9.93 15.25 14.25
CA THR A 19 10.71 14.28 15.01
C THR A 19 12.18 14.69 14.97
N THR A 20 12.77 14.91 16.13
CA THR A 20 14.20 15.21 16.31
C THR A 20 14.83 14.25 17.33
N ARG A 21 16.11 14.43 17.64
CA ARG A 21 16.80 13.70 18.71
C ARG A 21 17.24 14.67 19.79
N PHE A 22 16.91 14.35 21.04
CA PHE A 22 17.52 14.98 22.21
C PHE A 22 18.45 13.97 22.86
N LYS A 23 19.75 14.25 22.83
CA LYS A 23 20.80 13.25 23.12
C LYS A 23 20.62 12.02 22.22
N THR A 24 20.37 10.84 22.79
CA THR A 24 20.15 9.59 22.06
C THR A 24 18.67 9.26 21.83
N ARG A 25 17.74 10.00 22.44
CA ARG A 25 16.32 9.68 22.42
C ARG A 25 15.58 10.44 21.31
N PRO A 26 14.71 9.77 20.54
CA PRO A 26 13.81 10.47 19.64
C PRO A 26 12.81 11.30 20.45
N VAL A 27 12.59 12.54 20.04
CA VAL A 27 11.61 13.45 20.63
C VAL A 27 10.71 13.96 19.52
N ARG A 28 9.41 14.02 19.80
CA ARG A 28 8.41 14.54 18.89
C ARG A 28 7.95 15.92 19.37
N LEU A 29 8.13 16.92 18.54
CA LEU A 29 7.76 18.31 18.78
C LEU A 29 6.53 18.66 17.94
N PHE A 30 5.74 19.61 18.41
CA PHE A 30 4.56 20.12 17.72
C PHE A 30 4.72 21.62 17.55
N PRO A 31 5.53 22.06 16.57
CA PRO A 31 5.99 23.44 16.48
C PRO A 31 4.86 24.44 16.22
N ASP A 32 3.72 23.98 15.68
CA ASP A 32 2.60 24.84 15.35
C ASP A 32 1.53 24.87 16.47
N ILE A 33 1.83 24.27 17.64
CA ILE A 33 1.01 24.40 18.85
C ILE A 33 1.68 25.44 19.76
N GLU A 34 1.09 26.64 19.83
CA GLU A 34 1.62 27.76 20.60
C GLU A 34 1.08 27.80 22.04
N ASP A 35 -0.19 27.45 22.23
CA ASP A 35 -0.85 27.43 23.53
C ASP A 35 -1.32 26.02 23.88
N TRP A 36 -0.59 25.35 24.77
CA TRP A 36 -0.97 24.03 25.26
C TRP A 36 -2.13 24.08 26.25
N SER A 37 -2.44 25.25 26.83
CA SER A 37 -3.54 25.40 27.80
C SER A 37 -4.92 25.37 27.13
N SER A 38 -4.99 25.52 25.80
CA SER A 38 -6.23 25.37 25.03
C SER A 38 -6.69 23.92 24.87
N TYR A 39 -5.95 22.94 25.40
CA TYR A 39 -6.27 21.51 25.31
C TYR A 39 -6.52 20.93 26.69
N ASP A 40 -7.71 20.37 26.92
CA ASP A 40 -8.07 19.76 28.21
C ASP A 40 -7.33 18.44 28.47
N ALA A 41 -7.03 17.69 27.41
CA ALA A 41 -6.39 16.38 27.47
C ALA A 41 -5.69 16.02 26.16
N TRP A 42 -4.78 15.05 26.22
CA TRP A 42 -4.14 14.45 25.05
C TRP A 42 -4.04 12.93 25.19
N ALA A 43 -3.99 12.24 24.06
CA ALA A 43 -3.84 10.80 24.00
C ALA A 43 -3.03 10.39 22.77
N ILE A 44 -2.36 9.24 22.86
CA ILE A 44 -1.70 8.60 21.72
C ILE A 44 -2.74 7.76 20.99
N MET A 45 -2.77 7.84 19.65
CA MET A 45 -3.72 7.14 18.78
C MET A 45 -3.95 5.65 19.16
N GLY A 46 -2.89 4.94 19.56
CA GLY A 46 -2.98 3.52 19.96
C GLY A 46 -3.69 3.24 21.28
N GLN A 47 -3.86 4.23 22.17
CA GLN A 47 -4.48 4.04 23.49
C GLN A 47 -5.97 3.69 23.41
N PHE A 48 -6.62 4.07 22.31
CA PHE A 48 -8.05 3.87 22.10
C PHE A 48 -8.37 2.49 21.50
N LEU A 49 -7.40 1.83 20.85
CA LEU A 49 -7.64 0.55 20.18
C LEU A 49 -8.17 -0.53 21.12
N PRO A 50 -7.59 -0.79 22.31
CA PRO A 50 -8.10 -1.82 23.23
C PRO A 50 -9.52 -1.54 23.74
N ARG A 51 -9.99 -0.30 23.65
CA ARG A 51 -11.31 0.13 24.14
C ARG A 51 -12.40 0.10 23.07
N TYR A 52 -12.06 0.38 21.81
CA TYR A 52 -13.02 0.49 20.70
C TYR A 52 -12.88 -0.59 19.62
N ARG A 53 -11.85 -1.45 19.72
CA ARG A 53 -11.56 -2.54 18.77
C ARG A 53 -11.27 -3.82 19.54
N GLN A 54 -12.29 -4.35 20.20
CA GLN A 54 -12.20 -5.57 21.03
C GLN A 54 -12.40 -6.84 20.20
N HIS A 55 -13.09 -6.73 19.06
CA HIS A 55 -13.36 -7.82 18.14
C HIS A 55 -12.86 -7.46 16.73
N VAL A 56 -12.54 -8.48 15.93
CA VAL A 56 -12.14 -8.30 14.52
C VAL A 56 -13.21 -7.54 13.73
N SER A 57 -14.49 -7.81 13.99
CA SER A 57 -15.62 -7.14 13.36
C SER A 57 -15.71 -5.64 13.68
N ASP A 58 -15.07 -5.15 14.74
CA ASP A 58 -15.04 -3.71 15.04
C ASP A 58 -14.23 -2.92 14.00
N PHE A 59 -13.43 -3.61 13.18
CA PHE A 59 -12.67 -3.04 12.08
C PHE A 59 -13.42 -3.03 10.74
N ASP A 60 -14.63 -3.60 10.65
CA ASP A 60 -15.45 -3.59 9.44
C ASP A 60 -16.08 -2.20 9.21
N LYS A 61 -15.22 -1.23 8.90
CA LYS A 61 -15.54 0.17 8.61
C LYS A 61 -15.08 0.53 7.22
N PRO A 62 -15.72 1.49 6.53
CA PRO A 62 -15.24 2.00 5.25
C PRO A 62 -13.81 2.54 5.33
N ALA A 63 -13.22 2.78 4.16
CA ALA A 63 -12.00 3.55 4.03
C ALA A 63 -12.09 4.87 4.81
N PHE A 64 -10.99 5.25 5.45
CA PHE A 64 -10.95 6.35 6.42
C PHE A 64 -9.98 7.46 6.01
N LEU A 65 -9.29 7.31 4.88
CA LEU A 65 -8.55 8.40 4.24
C LEU A 65 -9.21 8.76 2.90
N THR A 66 -9.13 10.03 2.53
CA THR A 66 -9.66 10.56 1.27
C THR A 66 -8.47 11.06 0.47
N ALA A 67 -8.19 10.46 -0.69
CA ALA A 67 -7.16 10.96 -1.61
C ALA A 67 -7.58 12.31 -2.23
N ASP A 68 -6.62 13.07 -2.76
CA ASP A 68 -6.91 14.35 -3.41
C ASP A 68 -7.65 14.09 -4.75
N PRO A 69 -8.91 14.52 -4.92
CA PRO A 69 -9.72 14.17 -6.09
C PRO A 69 -9.15 14.74 -7.40
N GLU A 70 -8.50 15.91 -7.39
CA GLU A 70 -7.91 16.50 -8.59
C GLU A 70 -6.68 15.71 -9.02
N ARG A 71 -5.85 15.31 -8.05
CA ARG A 71 -4.70 14.44 -8.30
C ARG A 71 -5.12 13.05 -8.74
N VAL A 72 -6.20 12.49 -8.17
CA VAL A 72 -6.77 11.20 -8.62
C VAL A 72 -7.16 11.29 -10.10
N ALA A 73 -7.86 12.36 -10.49
CA ALA A 73 -8.27 12.57 -11.88
C ALA A 73 -7.06 12.69 -12.83
N TYR A 74 -6.02 13.41 -12.41
CA TYR A 74 -4.75 13.50 -13.14
C TYR A 74 -4.13 12.12 -13.39
N TRP A 75 -3.98 11.30 -12.35
CA TRP A 75 -3.38 9.96 -12.48
C TRP A 75 -4.23 9.03 -13.33
N LYS A 76 -5.57 9.06 -13.18
CA LYS A 76 -6.48 8.31 -14.06
C LYS A 76 -6.32 8.70 -15.53
N GLY A 77 -6.16 10.00 -15.81
CA GLY A 77 -5.91 10.49 -17.17
C GLY A 77 -4.62 9.94 -17.77
N LEU A 78 -3.52 9.98 -17.02
CA LEU A 78 -2.25 9.41 -17.47
C LEU A 78 -2.33 7.90 -17.69
N LEU A 79 -2.89 7.16 -16.73
CA LEU A 79 -3.01 5.70 -16.79
C LEU A 79 -3.88 5.23 -17.95
N ALA A 80 -4.95 5.99 -18.28
CA ALA A 80 -5.84 5.67 -19.39
C ALA A 80 -5.16 5.79 -20.77
N VAL A 81 -4.19 6.71 -20.92
CA VAL A 81 -3.43 6.89 -22.16
C VAL A 81 -2.48 5.71 -22.43
N LEU A 82 -2.03 4.99 -21.39
CA LEU A 82 -1.12 3.85 -21.56
C LEU A 82 -1.77 2.72 -22.35
N ASN A 83 -2.97 2.29 -21.92
CA ASN A 83 -3.79 1.23 -22.52
C ASN A 83 -5.09 1.05 -21.69
N PRO A 84 -6.09 0.30 -22.20
CA PRO A 84 -7.34 0.04 -21.47
C PRO A 84 -7.24 -1.08 -20.42
N GLN A 85 -6.07 -1.70 -20.21
CA GLN A 85 -5.94 -2.84 -19.29
C GLN A 85 -6.09 -2.41 -17.83
N PRO A 86 -6.46 -3.32 -16.91
CA PRO A 86 -6.37 -3.06 -15.47
C PRO A 86 -4.97 -2.63 -15.03
N LYS A 87 -4.89 -1.73 -14.06
CA LYS A 87 -3.67 -1.14 -13.50
C LYS A 87 -3.40 -1.72 -12.11
N VAL A 88 -2.33 -2.52 -12.00
CA VAL A 88 -1.91 -3.11 -10.73
C VAL A 88 -0.61 -2.46 -10.25
N GLY A 89 -0.70 -1.74 -9.13
CA GLY A 89 0.47 -1.14 -8.48
C GLY A 89 1.33 -2.20 -7.80
N LEU A 90 2.64 -2.16 -8.02
CA LEU A 90 3.59 -3.19 -7.58
C LEU A 90 4.57 -2.66 -6.53
N LEU A 91 4.71 -3.42 -5.44
CA LEU A 91 5.71 -3.24 -4.39
C LEU A 91 6.40 -4.59 -4.14
N TRP A 92 7.71 -4.63 -3.92
CA TRP A 92 8.43 -5.90 -3.72
C TRP A 92 9.46 -5.89 -2.59
N LYS A 93 9.89 -4.72 -2.08
CA LYS A 93 10.93 -4.64 -1.04
C LYS A 93 10.70 -3.54 0.01
N SER A 94 11.47 -3.65 1.09
CA SER A 94 11.64 -2.62 2.12
C SER A 94 13.01 -1.95 2.00
N LEU A 95 13.08 -0.64 2.28
CA LEU A 95 14.36 0.08 2.39
C LEU A 95 15.10 -0.18 3.70
N ILE A 96 14.40 -0.68 4.74
CA ILE A 96 15.03 -1.11 5.98
C ILE A 96 15.52 -2.54 5.74
N LYS A 97 16.81 -2.69 5.46
CA LYS A 97 17.49 -3.98 5.28
C LYS A 97 18.14 -4.43 6.59
N HIS A 98 17.71 -5.58 7.10
CA HIS A 98 18.30 -6.26 8.25
C HIS A 98 18.17 -7.76 8.00
N SER A 99 19.21 -8.56 8.26
CA SER A 99 19.26 -9.98 7.88
C SER A 99 18.05 -10.84 8.32
N ARG A 100 17.37 -10.47 9.40
CA ARG A 100 16.13 -11.12 9.85
C ARG A 100 14.88 -10.64 9.10
N ARG A 101 14.86 -9.37 8.69
CA ARG A 101 13.74 -8.69 8.01
C ARG A 101 13.73 -8.98 6.51
N ASP A 102 14.89 -9.20 5.90
CA ASP A 102 15.01 -9.44 4.46
C ASP A 102 14.23 -10.70 4.04
N ARG A 103 14.10 -11.67 4.95
CA ARG A 103 13.29 -12.89 4.80
C ARG A 103 11.78 -12.65 4.67
N TYR A 104 11.32 -11.42 4.87
CA TYR A 104 9.91 -11.03 4.74
C TYR A 104 9.56 -10.48 3.34
N TYR A 105 10.54 -10.47 2.43
CA TYR A 105 10.39 -9.96 1.08
C TYR A 105 10.93 -10.98 0.09
N SER A 106 10.16 -11.26 -0.96
CA SER A 106 10.60 -12.14 -2.03
C SER A 106 11.69 -11.46 -2.88
N PRO A 107 12.63 -12.24 -3.44
CA PRO A 107 13.51 -11.74 -4.49
C PRO A 107 12.70 -11.27 -5.70
N PHE A 108 13.12 -10.20 -6.36
CA PHE A 108 12.43 -9.66 -7.54
C PHE A 108 12.25 -10.71 -8.64
N ALA A 109 13.25 -11.59 -8.84
CA ALA A 109 13.19 -12.67 -9.83
C ALA A 109 11.97 -13.60 -9.66
N GLN A 110 11.47 -13.80 -8.43
CA GLN A 110 10.30 -14.67 -8.18
C GLN A 110 8.97 -14.01 -8.58
N TRP A 111 8.96 -12.72 -8.89
CA TRP A 111 7.78 -12.03 -9.42
C TRP A 111 7.56 -12.25 -10.92
N GLN A 112 8.55 -12.79 -11.65
CA GLN A 112 8.49 -12.91 -13.10
C GLN A 112 7.19 -13.54 -13.60
N GLU A 113 6.76 -14.65 -13.01
CA GLU A 113 5.54 -15.37 -13.37
C GLU A 113 4.27 -14.52 -13.17
N VAL A 114 4.21 -13.71 -12.11
CA VAL A 114 3.09 -12.79 -11.86
C VAL A 114 3.11 -11.63 -12.85
N LEU A 115 4.30 -11.08 -13.12
CA LEU A 115 4.50 -9.94 -14.01
C LEU A 115 4.31 -10.28 -15.49
N SER A 116 4.32 -11.57 -15.82
CA SER A 116 4.10 -12.06 -17.18
C SER A 116 2.62 -12.29 -17.50
N VAL A 117 1.70 -12.05 -16.55
CA VAL A 117 0.26 -12.24 -16.79
C VAL A 117 -0.22 -11.27 -17.88
N PRO A 118 -0.77 -11.77 -19.01
CA PRO A 118 -1.21 -10.92 -20.10
C PRO A 118 -2.46 -10.12 -19.73
N GLY A 119 -2.64 -8.96 -20.35
CA GLY A 119 -3.82 -8.13 -20.15
C GLY A 119 -3.84 -7.37 -18.83
N VAL A 120 -2.68 -7.19 -18.18
CA VAL A 120 -2.52 -6.36 -16.97
C VAL A 120 -1.36 -5.40 -17.19
N GLN A 121 -1.54 -4.13 -16.84
CA GLN A 121 -0.44 -3.18 -16.76
C GLN A 121 0.04 -3.08 -15.32
N PHE A 122 1.27 -3.51 -15.07
CA PHE A 122 1.92 -3.28 -13.79
C PHE A 122 2.47 -1.86 -13.70
N VAL A 123 2.29 -1.24 -12.54
CA VAL A 123 2.72 0.13 -12.21
C VAL A 123 3.71 0.08 -11.07
N ASN A 124 4.93 0.59 -11.26
CA ASN A 124 5.94 0.64 -10.21
C ASN A 124 5.51 1.61 -9.09
N LEU A 125 5.29 1.09 -7.88
CA LEU A 125 5.09 1.89 -6.67
C LEU A 125 6.25 1.76 -5.68
N GLN A 126 7.30 1.01 -6.05
CA GLN A 126 8.44 0.77 -5.18
C GLN A 126 9.28 2.03 -5.04
N TYR A 127 9.29 2.56 -3.82
CA TYR A 127 10.13 3.69 -3.46
C TYR A 127 11.58 3.26 -3.21
N GLY A 128 12.51 4.17 -3.48
CA GLY A 128 13.96 3.98 -3.40
C GLY A 128 14.59 3.65 -4.75
N ASP A 129 15.80 3.13 -4.74
CA ASP A 129 16.49 2.73 -5.96
C ASP A 129 15.92 1.40 -6.48
N THR A 130 15.42 1.41 -7.71
CA THR A 130 14.86 0.25 -8.42
C THR A 130 15.58 -0.01 -9.74
N THR A 131 16.76 0.58 -9.96
CA THR A 131 17.43 0.58 -11.27
C THR A 131 17.71 -0.85 -11.76
N GLU A 132 18.33 -1.67 -10.90
CA GLU A 132 18.66 -3.06 -11.21
C GLU A 132 17.41 -3.90 -11.51
N GLU A 133 16.35 -3.77 -10.70
CA GLU A 133 15.11 -4.53 -10.92
C GLU A 133 14.39 -4.11 -12.21
N MET A 134 14.41 -2.82 -12.56
CA MET A 134 13.83 -2.35 -13.83
C MET A 134 14.67 -2.79 -15.05
N GLU A 135 15.99 -2.88 -14.91
CA GLU A 135 16.85 -3.49 -15.95
C GLU A 135 16.57 -4.97 -16.12
N GLN A 136 16.45 -5.71 -15.01
CA GLN A 136 16.08 -7.11 -15.02
C GLN A 136 14.69 -7.32 -15.67
N ALA A 137 13.70 -6.51 -15.32
CA ALA A 137 12.37 -6.57 -15.92
C ALA A 137 12.43 -6.36 -17.44
N ARG A 138 13.15 -5.34 -17.90
CA ARG A 138 13.35 -5.07 -19.34
C ARG A 138 14.05 -6.24 -20.06
N ALA A 139 15.08 -6.82 -19.45
CA ALA A 139 15.79 -7.97 -20.02
C ALA A 139 14.90 -9.20 -20.18
N LEU A 140 13.88 -9.34 -19.33
CA LEU A 140 12.88 -10.41 -19.37
C LEU A 140 11.66 -10.06 -20.24
N GLY A 141 11.63 -8.87 -20.86
CA GLY A 141 10.48 -8.40 -21.66
C GLY A 141 9.24 -8.05 -20.83
N LEU A 142 9.41 -7.83 -19.52
CA LEU A 142 8.32 -7.43 -18.62
C LEU A 142 8.08 -5.92 -18.70
N ASP A 143 6.82 -5.52 -18.87
CA ASP A 143 6.43 -4.12 -18.91
C ASP A 143 5.92 -3.65 -17.54
N ILE A 144 6.76 -2.88 -16.84
CA ILE A 144 6.42 -2.22 -15.57
C ILE A 144 6.52 -0.72 -15.79
N TRP A 145 5.37 -0.06 -15.84
CA TRP A 145 5.31 1.38 -16.06
C TRP A 145 5.70 2.13 -14.79
N THR A 146 6.65 3.06 -14.88
CA THR A 146 7.07 3.90 -13.74
C THR A 146 6.40 5.27 -13.83
N PRO A 147 5.66 5.70 -12.79
CA PRO A 147 4.94 6.97 -12.80
C PRO A 147 5.92 8.15 -12.85
N PRO A 148 5.77 9.08 -13.83
CA PRO A 148 6.68 10.20 -13.96
C PRO A 148 6.36 11.31 -12.95
N GLY A 149 7.40 11.99 -12.47
CA GLY A 149 7.26 13.26 -11.74
C GLY A 149 6.78 13.15 -10.29
N ILE A 150 6.61 11.93 -9.75
CA ILE A 150 6.24 11.69 -8.35
C ILE A 150 7.42 11.17 -7.53
N ASP A 151 7.57 11.68 -6.30
CA ASP A 151 8.44 11.07 -5.29
C ASP A 151 7.64 10.03 -4.49
N LEU A 152 7.75 8.77 -4.87
CA LEU A 152 7.04 7.63 -4.23
C LEU A 152 7.39 7.45 -2.74
N LYS A 153 8.44 8.10 -2.23
CA LYS A 153 8.86 8.02 -0.83
C LYS A 153 8.30 9.16 0.01
N GLN A 154 8.40 10.39 -0.50
CA GLN A 154 8.14 11.60 0.28
C GLN A 154 6.80 12.25 -0.03
N ASP A 155 6.30 12.12 -1.27
CA ASP A 155 5.00 12.67 -1.65
C ASP A 155 3.86 11.69 -1.36
N LEU A 156 3.65 11.45 -0.06
CA LEU A 156 2.66 10.47 0.40
C LEU A 156 1.21 10.90 0.12
N ASP A 157 0.94 12.17 -0.16
CA ASP A 157 -0.41 12.64 -0.51
C ASP A 157 -0.68 12.35 -1.99
N ASP A 158 0.28 12.65 -2.86
CA ASP A 158 0.15 12.31 -4.28
C ASP A 158 0.25 10.80 -4.53
N LEU A 159 1.00 10.07 -3.70
CA LEU A 159 1.00 8.61 -3.68
C LEU A 159 -0.39 8.05 -3.32
N ALA A 160 -1.11 8.69 -2.39
CA ALA A 160 -2.49 8.31 -2.07
C ALA A 160 -3.39 8.54 -3.29
N ALA A 161 -3.21 9.64 -4.02
CA ALA A 161 -3.95 9.90 -5.26
C ALA A 161 -3.62 8.91 -6.39
N LEU A 162 -2.34 8.58 -6.58
CA LEU A 162 -1.92 7.57 -7.55
C LEU A 162 -2.53 6.21 -7.22
N THR A 163 -2.43 5.76 -5.97
CA THR A 163 -3.00 4.47 -5.56
C THR A 163 -4.53 4.44 -5.63
N ALA A 164 -5.22 5.57 -5.45
CA ALA A 164 -6.67 5.67 -5.70
C ALA A 164 -7.06 5.52 -7.18
N ALA A 165 -6.11 5.74 -8.10
CA ALA A 165 -6.32 5.63 -9.54
C ALA A 165 -6.05 4.22 -10.09
N LEU A 166 -5.60 3.29 -9.24
CA LEU A 166 -5.29 1.91 -9.61
C LEU A 166 -6.46 0.96 -9.28
N ASP A 167 -6.51 -0.18 -9.96
CA ASP A 167 -7.48 -1.24 -9.70
C ASP A 167 -7.08 -2.08 -8.47
N CYS A 168 -5.78 -2.24 -8.24
CA CYS A 168 -5.24 -2.94 -7.07
C CYS A 168 -3.80 -2.49 -6.76
N VAL A 169 -3.38 -2.64 -5.49
CA VAL A 169 -1.97 -2.56 -5.08
C VAL A 169 -1.52 -3.93 -4.55
N LEU A 170 -0.51 -4.50 -5.18
CA LEU A 170 0.05 -5.82 -4.91
C LEU A 170 1.48 -5.70 -4.35
N GLY A 171 1.75 -6.38 -3.24
CA GLY A 171 3.10 -6.45 -2.68
C GLY A 171 3.14 -6.73 -1.18
N PRO A 172 4.25 -6.45 -0.49
CA PRO A 172 4.33 -6.61 0.97
C PRO A 172 3.57 -5.49 1.71
N ALA A 173 3.32 -5.72 3.00
CA ALA A 173 2.82 -4.68 3.90
C ALA A 173 3.91 -3.62 4.16
N ASN A 174 3.70 -2.39 3.70
CA ASN A 174 4.58 -1.24 3.87
C ASN A 174 3.77 0.08 3.91
N ALA A 175 4.43 1.23 3.94
CA ALA A 175 3.73 2.52 4.00
C ALA A 175 2.75 2.71 2.82
N THR A 176 3.16 2.36 1.59
CA THR A 176 2.33 2.50 0.39
C THR A 176 1.09 1.62 0.43
N SER A 177 1.22 0.32 0.75
CA SER A 177 0.04 -0.57 0.85
C SER A 177 -0.88 -0.20 2.02
N ASN A 178 -0.33 0.32 3.13
CA ASN A 178 -1.15 0.86 4.22
C ASN A 178 -1.94 2.11 3.80
N ILE A 179 -1.33 3.01 3.02
CA ILE A 179 -2.02 4.20 2.48
C ILE A 179 -3.13 3.76 1.50
N ALA A 180 -2.81 2.88 0.55
CA ALA A 180 -3.75 2.35 -0.43
C ALA A 180 -4.97 1.67 0.24
N GLY A 181 -4.73 0.83 1.25
CA GLY A 181 -5.80 0.22 2.03
C GLY A 181 -6.65 1.23 2.79
N ALA A 182 -6.03 2.27 3.35
CA ALA A 182 -6.71 3.29 4.13
C ALA A 182 -7.63 4.19 3.29
N ILE A 183 -7.28 4.44 2.01
CA ILE A 183 -8.12 5.17 1.05
C ILE A 183 -9.16 4.28 0.34
N GLY A 184 -9.11 2.96 0.54
CA GLY A 184 -10.08 2.02 0.00
C GLY A 184 -9.77 1.47 -1.39
N THR A 185 -8.52 1.60 -1.86
CA THR A 185 -8.02 0.83 -2.99
C THR A 185 -7.93 -0.64 -2.58
N PRO A 186 -8.35 -1.60 -3.43
CA PRO A 186 -8.05 -3.02 -3.20
C PRO A 186 -6.55 -3.24 -2.99
N ILE A 187 -6.19 -3.99 -1.96
CA ILE A 187 -4.78 -4.31 -1.68
C ILE A 187 -4.57 -5.80 -1.53
N TRP A 188 -3.57 -6.32 -2.21
CA TRP A 188 -3.16 -7.71 -2.16
C TRP A 188 -1.80 -7.79 -1.50
N ILE A 189 -1.77 -8.39 -0.31
CA ILE A 189 -0.60 -8.42 0.54
C ILE A 189 0.03 -9.80 0.46
N VAL A 190 1.25 -9.86 -0.06
CA VAL A 190 2.09 -11.05 0.05
C VAL A 190 2.80 -10.98 1.41
N SER A 191 2.50 -11.94 2.28
CA SER A 191 3.00 -11.97 3.65
C SER A 191 3.45 -13.37 4.04
N GLN A 192 4.25 -13.46 5.09
CA GLN A 192 4.56 -14.74 5.73
C GLN A 192 3.36 -15.32 6.45
N ALA A 193 3.33 -16.65 6.59
CA ALA A 193 2.39 -17.34 7.46
C ALA A 193 2.32 -16.71 8.87
N HIS A 194 1.10 -16.62 9.41
CA HIS A 194 0.81 -16.08 10.74
C HIS A 194 1.21 -14.62 10.96
N ALA A 195 1.14 -13.78 9.92
CA ALA A 195 1.31 -12.33 10.10
C ALA A 195 0.30 -11.79 11.11
N TRP A 196 0.78 -11.26 12.24
CA TRP A 196 -0.06 -10.77 13.34
C TRP A 196 -1.10 -9.73 12.89
N ASN A 197 -0.81 -8.99 11.82
CA ASN A 197 -1.69 -7.99 11.25
C ASN A 197 -3.04 -8.55 10.78
N SER A 198 -3.10 -9.84 10.46
CA SER A 198 -4.36 -10.45 10.03
C SER A 198 -5.29 -10.79 11.19
N LEU A 199 -4.81 -10.71 12.44
CA LEU A 199 -5.56 -11.09 13.65
C LEU A 199 -6.21 -12.50 13.53
N GLY A 200 -5.53 -13.42 12.84
CA GLY A 200 -6.02 -14.78 12.61
C GLY A 200 -7.01 -14.92 11.45
N THR A 201 -7.16 -13.90 10.61
CA THR A 201 -8.00 -13.90 9.41
C THR A 201 -7.17 -13.99 8.11
N ASP A 202 -7.86 -13.97 6.97
CA ASP A 202 -7.34 -13.96 5.60
C ASP A 202 -7.15 -12.55 5.00
N ARG A 203 -7.36 -11.51 5.81
CA ARG A 203 -7.22 -10.10 5.43
C ARG A 203 -6.55 -9.27 6.53
N PHE A 204 -6.23 -8.02 6.26
CA PHE A 204 -5.93 -7.05 7.32
C PHE A 204 -7.27 -6.41 7.75
N PRO A 205 -7.75 -6.65 8.98
CA PRO A 205 -9.13 -6.30 9.35
C PRO A 205 -9.47 -4.82 9.16
N TRP A 206 -8.51 -3.92 9.38
CA TRP A 206 -8.68 -2.48 9.20
C TRP A 206 -8.66 -2.00 7.73
N TYR A 207 -8.42 -2.90 6.78
CA TYR A 207 -8.51 -2.64 5.33
C TYR A 207 -9.56 -3.57 4.72
N PRO A 208 -10.80 -3.10 4.52
CA PRO A 208 -11.92 -3.95 4.09
C PRO A 208 -11.69 -4.69 2.78
N LYS A 209 -10.96 -4.06 1.84
CA LYS A 209 -10.65 -4.62 0.53
C LYS A 209 -9.27 -5.29 0.46
N SER A 210 -8.71 -5.66 1.60
CA SER A 210 -7.43 -6.37 1.62
C SER A 210 -7.63 -7.87 1.43
N ARG A 211 -6.73 -8.49 0.66
CA ARG A 211 -6.55 -9.94 0.53
C ARG A 211 -5.11 -10.25 0.92
N VAL A 212 -4.88 -11.29 1.70
CA VAL A 212 -3.53 -11.69 2.12
C VAL A 212 -3.19 -13.06 1.55
N PHE A 213 -2.03 -13.14 0.89
CA PHE A 213 -1.43 -14.36 0.37
C PHE A 213 -0.32 -14.78 1.32
N PHE A 214 -0.46 -15.94 1.96
CA PHE A 214 0.46 -16.39 3.00
C PHE A 214 1.51 -17.34 2.43
N SER A 215 2.76 -16.89 2.42
CA SER A 215 3.90 -17.75 2.10
C SER A 215 4.13 -18.77 3.21
N PRO A 216 4.15 -20.09 2.90
CA PRO A 216 4.51 -21.13 3.86
C PRO A 216 6.02 -21.14 4.16
N SER A 217 6.81 -20.44 3.33
CA SER A 217 8.26 -20.37 3.44
C SER A 217 8.76 -18.93 3.48
N MET A 218 9.85 -18.71 4.22
CA MET A 218 10.53 -17.41 4.28
C MET A 218 11.73 -17.31 3.33
N THR A 219 12.00 -18.36 2.56
CA THR A 219 13.16 -18.45 1.65
C THR A 219 12.76 -18.81 0.22
N ASP A 220 11.59 -19.39 0.03
CA ASP A 220 11.04 -19.75 -1.26
C ASP A 220 9.60 -19.25 -1.36
N TRP A 221 9.37 -18.26 -2.22
CA TRP A 221 8.04 -17.66 -2.41
C TRP A 221 7.34 -18.23 -3.65
N THR A 222 7.88 -19.28 -4.28
CA THR A 222 7.34 -19.84 -5.52
C THR A 222 5.87 -20.24 -5.38
N GLU A 223 5.51 -20.91 -4.29
CA GLU A 223 4.13 -21.37 -4.03
C GLU A 223 3.16 -20.18 -3.90
N VAL A 224 3.50 -19.18 -3.09
CA VAL A 224 2.63 -18.00 -2.92
C VAL A 224 2.58 -17.13 -4.17
N MET A 225 3.67 -17.07 -4.96
CA MET A 225 3.65 -16.36 -6.25
C MET A 225 2.79 -17.06 -7.29
N ALA A 226 2.69 -18.40 -7.26
CA ALA A 226 1.74 -19.13 -8.09
C ALA A 226 0.29 -18.82 -7.68
N GLU A 227 0.01 -18.72 -6.38
CA GLU A 227 -1.32 -18.31 -5.87
C GLU A 227 -1.66 -16.87 -6.30
N VAL A 228 -0.71 -15.95 -6.17
CA VAL A 228 -0.87 -14.55 -6.61
C VAL A 228 -1.11 -14.49 -8.12
N ARG A 229 -0.33 -15.21 -8.93
CA ARG A 229 -0.50 -15.28 -10.39
C ARG A 229 -1.89 -15.74 -10.75
N ALA A 230 -2.35 -16.87 -10.17
CA ALA A 230 -3.68 -17.40 -10.41
C ALA A 230 -4.77 -16.39 -10.04
N ALA A 231 -4.60 -15.67 -8.92
CA ALA A 231 -5.54 -14.63 -8.52
C ALA A 231 -5.53 -13.45 -9.51
N VAL A 232 -4.37 -12.99 -9.99
CA VAL A 232 -4.27 -11.91 -10.98
C VAL A 232 -4.95 -12.32 -12.28
N GLU A 233 -4.72 -13.56 -12.75
CA GLU A 233 -5.39 -14.13 -13.92
C GLU A 233 -6.91 -14.16 -13.71
N GLU A 234 -7.36 -14.68 -12.57
CA GLU A 234 -8.78 -14.76 -12.22
C GLU A 234 -9.45 -13.39 -12.11
N THR A 235 -8.75 -12.36 -11.63
CA THR A 235 -9.32 -11.04 -11.28
C THR A 235 -9.20 -9.99 -12.37
N PHE A 236 -8.16 -10.07 -13.22
CA PHE A 236 -7.82 -9.00 -14.16
C PHE A 236 -7.63 -9.49 -15.59
N ALA A 237 -7.44 -10.78 -15.85
CA ALA A 237 -7.21 -11.24 -17.23
C ALA A 237 -8.50 -11.10 -18.09
N PRO A 238 -8.35 -10.69 -19.36
CA PRO A 238 -9.48 -10.56 -20.28
C PRO A 238 -10.20 -11.91 -20.50
N GLY A 239 -11.54 -11.90 -20.47
CA GLY A 239 -12.37 -13.05 -20.86
C GLY A 239 -12.99 -13.90 -19.74
N LEU A 240 -12.77 -13.56 -18.47
CA LEU A 240 -13.45 -14.20 -17.31
C LEU A 240 -14.55 -13.32 -16.68
N PHE A 241 -14.66 -12.05 -17.08
CA PHE A 241 -15.51 -11.04 -16.42
C PHE A 241 -16.78 -10.61 -17.15
N ASP A 242 -17.05 -11.16 -18.34
CA ASP A 242 -18.20 -10.72 -19.15
C ASP A 242 -19.56 -11.29 -18.68
N ASP A 243 -19.57 -12.25 -17.73
CA ASP A 243 -20.80 -13.00 -17.37
C ASP A 243 -21.27 -12.87 -15.91
N ARG A 244 -20.83 -11.87 -15.14
CA ARG A 244 -21.36 -11.66 -13.77
C ARG A 244 -21.71 -10.22 -13.43
N VAL A 245 -22.46 -9.56 -14.31
CA VAL A 245 -23.47 -8.56 -13.91
C VAL A 245 -24.64 -8.64 -14.90
N ALA A 246 -25.57 -9.55 -14.63
CA ALA A 246 -26.98 -9.46 -15.02
C ALA A 246 -27.81 -9.55 -13.73
#